data_AF-B3RPS0-F1
#
_entry.id   AF-B3RPS0-F1
#
_cell.length_a   1.000
_cell.length_b   1.000
_cell.length_c   1.000
_cell.angle_alpha   90.00
_cell.angle_beta   90.00
_cell.angle_gamma   90.00
#
_symmetry.space_group_name_H-M   'P 1'
#
loop_
_entity.id
_entity.type
_entity.pdbx_description
1 polymer ?
#
loop_
_entity_poly.entity_id
_entity_poly.type
_entity_poly.pdbx_seq_one_letter_code
_entity_poly.pdbx_strand_id
1 'polypeptide(L)'
;MPKSKGKSHKGKRRVYATEPEELKPQQNRDLPPGSDEEEEDEESGNSSGEEGSSKAKGVEGLIDIENPNRAQAKVKKVSQLDTDAAPKVELSRREREEIKRQQDRIKYEKLRAEGKTEEARADLARLAIIRKEREAKAKEREASKKAAEEKKSTTTKDSGRTTSKK
;
A
#
# COMPACT_ATOMS: atom_id res chain seq x y z
N MET A 1 -25.74 -30.10 -24.16
CA MET A 1 -25.19 -29.88 -22.79
C MET A 1 -25.80 -28.61 -22.21
N PRO A 2 -26.40 -28.61 -21.02
CA PRO A 2 -26.99 -27.40 -20.44
C PRO A 2 -25.92 -26.53 -19.76
N LYS A 3 -25.80 -25.26 -20.19
CA LYS A 3 -24.87 -24.27 -19.61
C LYS A 3 -25.35 -23.83 -18.22
N SER A 4 -24.45 -23.83 -17.23
CA SER A 4 -24.73 -23.43 -15.85
C SER A 4 -25.14 -21.95 -15.76
N LYS A 5 -26.23 -21.67 -15.03
CA LYS A 5 -26.68 -20.31 -14.71
C LYS A 5 -25.72 -19.68 -13.68
N GLY A 6 -25.07 -18.57 -14.02
CA GLY A 6 -24.13 -17.86 -13.14
C GLY A 6 -24.78 -17.33 -11.86
N LYS A 7 -24.02 -17.32 -10.75
CA LYS A 7 -24.45 -16.76 -9.45
C LYS A 7 -24.68 -15.25 -9.58
N SER A 8 -25.93 -14.80 -9.49
CA SER A 8 -26.27 -13.38 -9.47
C SER A 8 -25.92 -12.74 -8.11
N HIS A 9 -25.15 -11.66 -8.12
CA HIS A 9 -24.71 -10.95 -6.92
C HIS A 9 -25.68 -9.84 -6.46
N LYS A 10 -26.89 -9.77 -7.06
CA LYS A 10 -27.92 -8.81 -6.67
C LYS A 10 -28.43 -9.14 -5.27
N GLY A 11 -28.06 -8.31 -4.29
CA GLY A 11 -28.52 -8.41 -2.90
C GLY A 11 -27.41 -8.57 -1.85
N LYS A 12 -26.14 -8.74 -2.24
CA LYS A 12 -25.04 -8.71 -1.26
C LYS A 12 -24.87 -7.29 -0.71
N ARG A 13 -25.13 -7.13 0.59
CA ARG A 13 -24.89 -5.88 1.33
C ARG A 13 -23.38 -5.62 1.35
N ARG A 14 -22.95 -4.48 0.82
CA ARG A 14 -21.57 -4.02 0.97
C ARG A 14 -21.33 -3.68 2.43
N VAL A 15 -20.49 -4.47 3.10
CA VAL A 15 -20.02 -4.20 4.47
C VAL A 15 -18.85 -3.24 4.34
N TYR A 16 -18.94 -2.07 4.98
CA TYR A 16 -17.83 -1.13 5.08
C TYR A 16 -17.10 -1.43 6.39
N ALA A 17 -15.81 -1.78 6.33
CA ALA A 17 -15.00 -1.99 7.52
C ALA A 17 -14.91 -0.67 8.30
N THR A 18 -15.47 -0.64 9.51
CA THR A 18 -15.47 0.51 10.41
C THR A 18 -14.27 0.54 11.36
N GLU A 19 -13.42 -0.50 11.30
CA GLU A 19 -12.22 -0.65 12.13
C GLU A 19 -10.99 -0.90 11.23
N PRO A 20 -9.84 -0.24 11.51
CA PRO A 20 -8.64 -0.35 10.67
C PRO A 20 -7.94 -1.72 10.72
N GLU A 21 -8.30 -2.57 11.69
CA GLU A 21 -7.67 -3.88 11.91
C GLU A 21 -8.23 -4.99 10.99
N GLU A 22 -9.39 -4.78 10.35
CA GLU A 22 -10.03 -5.81 9.51
C GLU A 22 -9.72 -5.70 8.01
N LEU A 23 -8.83 -4.80 7.59
CA LEU A 23 -8.33 -4.71 6.21
C LEU A 23 -7.28 -5.80 5.94
N LYS A 24 -7.67 -7.08 6.07
CA LYS A 24 -6.90 -8.17 5.44
C LYS A 24 -7.02 -7.98 3.92
N PRO A 25 -5.93 -7.90 3.15
CA PRO A 25 -6.04 -7.88 1.71
C PRO A 25 -6.68 -9.20 1.29
N GLN A 26 -7.91 -9.15 0.77
CA GLN A 26 -8.48 -10.28 0.04
C GLN A 26 -7.76 -10.36 -1.31
N GLN A 27 -6.53 -10.84 -1.26
CA GLN A 27 -5.82 -11.28 -2.45
C GLN A 27 -6.51 -12.54 -2.99
N ASN A 28 -6.82 -12.47 -4.29
CA ASN A 28 -6.93 -13.62 -5.19
C ASN A 28 -8.16 -14.52 -5.04
N ARG A 29 -9.36 -14.05 -5.42
CA ARG A 29 -10.46 -14.99 -5.76
C ARG A 29 -11.25 -14.72 -7.05
N ASP A 30 -11.06 -13.60 -7.74
CA ASP A 30 -11.89 -13.26 -8.92
C ASP A 30 -11.10 -12.74 -10.15
N LEU A 31 -9.88 -13.25 -10.41
CA LEU A 31 -9.23 -13.07 -11.72
C LEU A 31 -9.52 -14.30 -12.61
N PRO A 32 -9.93 -14.12 -13.89
CA PRO A 32 -10.17 -15.24 -14.81
C PRO A 32 -8.87 -15.97 -15.16
N PRO A 33 -8.85 -17.31 -15.28
CA PRO A 33 -7.70 -18.03 -15.80
C PRO A 33 -7.75 -17.99 -17.34
N GLY A 34 -6.93 -17.16 -17.96
CA GLY A 34 -6.83 -17.11 -19.43
C GLY A 34 -6.37 -15.76 -19.98
N SER A 35 -5.09 -15.47 -19.81
CA SER A 35 -4.29 -14.74 -20.80
C SER A 35 -2.88 -15.31 -20.66
N ASP A 36 -2.68 -16.38 -21.42
CA ASP A 36 -1.39 -16.97 -21.75
C ASP A 36 -0.71 -15.94 -22.68
N GLU A 37 0.07 -15.03 -22.10
CA GLU A 37 1.05 -14.24 -22.83
C GLU A 37 2.41 -14.79 -22.44
N GLU A 38 3.02 -15.46 -23.41
CA GLU A 38 4.40 -15.93 -23.38
C GLU A 38 5.33 -14.74 -23.11
N GLU A 39 5.95 -14.72 -21.93
CA GLU A 39 7.18 -13.98 -21.69
C GLU A 39 8.23 -15.03 -21.32
N GLU A 40 9.09 -15.24 -22.30
CA GLU A 40 10.29 -16.06 -22.31
C GLU A 40 11.26 -15.52 -21.25
N ASP A 41 11.22 -16.06 -20.03
CA ASP A 41 12.25 -15.79 -19.02
C ASP A 41 13.51 -16.57 -19.44
N GLU A 42 14.32 -15.92 -20.27
CA GLU A 42 15.68 -16.35 -20.56
C GLU A 42 16.41 -16.56 -19.24
N GLU A 43 16.96 -17.78 -19.08
CA GLU A 43 17.87 -18.15 -18.02
C GLU A 43 19.15 -17.30 -18.10
N SER A 44 19.08 -16.06 -17.61
CA SER A 44 20.27 -15.26 -17.34
C SER A 44 20.89 -15.80 -16.06
N GLY A 45 21.69 -16.85 -16.21
CA GLY A 45 22.59 -17.39 -15.19
C GLY A 45 23.52 -16.30 -14.65
N ASN A 46 23.06 -15.58 -13.63
CA ASN A 46 23.89 -14.71 -12.82
C ASN A 46 24.49 -15.53 -11.67
N SER A 47 25.45 -16.39 -12.00
CA SER A 47 26.43 -16.87 -11.03
C SER A 47 27.61 -15.89 -11.05
N SER A 48 27.42 -14.75 -10.38
CA SER A 48 28.48 -13.77 -10.17
C SER A 48 28.72 -13.61 -8.68
N GLY A 49 29.83 -14.16 -8.20
CA GLY A 49 30.35 -13.87 -6.87
C GLY A 49 30.77 -15.06 -6.00
N GLU A 50 31.34 -16.13 -6.55
CA GLU A 50 32.07 -17.11 -5.74
C GLU A 50 33.42 -17.47 -6.38
N GLU A 51 34.38 -16.54 -6.30
CA GLU A 51 35.78 -16.78 -6.64
C GLU A 51 36.51 -17.31 -5.40
N GLY A 52 36.12 -18.53 -5.03
CA GLY A 52 36.92 -19.47 -4.27
C GLY A 52 36.85 -20.79 -5.01
N SER A 53 37.67 -20.94 -6.07
CA SER A 53 37.68 -22.08 -6.98
C SER A 53 36.46 -22.22 -7.91
N SER A 54 36.11 -21.16 -8.64
CA SER A 54 35.44 -21.35 -9.93
C SER A 54 36.36 -22.25 -10.77
N LYS A 55 35.95 -23.51 -10.97
CA LYS A 55 36.73 -24.46 -11.79
C LYS A 55 36.82 -23.84 -13.18
N ALA A 56 37.97 -23.27 -13.53
CA ALA A 56 38.26 -22.79 -14.87
C ALA A 56 37.86 -23.90 -15.85
N LYS A 57 36.89 -23.62 -16.71
CA LYS A 57 36.37 -24.63 -17.64
C LYS A 57 37.37 -24.74 -18.78
N GLY A 58 37.99 -25.91 -18.94
CA GLY A 58 38.94 -26.16 -20.04
C GLY A 58 40.35 -25.60 -19.77
N VAL A 59 40.98 -25.03 -20.81
CA VAL A 59 42.42 -24.66 -20.82
C VAL A 59 42.70 -23.30 -20.18
N GLU A 60 41.66 -22.57 -19.78
CA GLU A 60 41.71 -21.18 -19.31
C GLU A 60 42.55 -20.95 -18.04
N GLY A 61 42.85 -22.00 -17.28
CA GLY A 61 43.74 -21.95 -16.10
C GLY A 61 45.13 -22.56 -16.31
N LEU A 62 45.46 -23.07 -17.50
CA LEU A 62 46.73 -23.75 -17.78
C LEU A 62 47.81 -22.82 -18.36
N ILE A 63 47.41 -21.64 -18.84
CA ILE A 63 48.32 -20.66 -19.45
C ILE A 63 48.52 -19.50 -18.47
N ASP A 64 49.78 -19.26 -18.10
CA ASP A 64 50.15 -18.13 -17.26
C ASP A 64 49.99 -16.81 -18.02
N ILE A 65 49.14 -15.92 -17.50
CA ILE A 65 48.88 -14.62 -18.12
C ILE A 65 49.90 -13.61 -17.63
N GLU A 66 51.06 -13.54 -18.28
CA GLU A 66 52.17 -12.59 -18.03
C GLU A 66 51.95 -11.22 -18.69
N ASN A 67 50.75 -10.64 -18.59
CA ASN A 67 50.52 -9.30 -19.13
C ASN A 67 50.91 -8.25 -18.06
N PRO A 68 51.99 -7.47 -18.25
CA PRO A 68 52.48 -6.51 -17.25
C PRO A 68 51.51 -5.35 -16.99
N ASN A 69 50.60 -5.06 -17.92
CA ASN A 69 49.55 -4.07 -17.75
C ASN A 69 48.24 -4.65 -17.19
N ARG A 70 48.20 -5.95 -16.90
CA ARG A 70 47.00 -6.59 -16.34
C ARG A 70 46.91 -6.30 -14.85
N ALA A 71 45.99 -5.41 -14.50
CA ALA A 71 45.63 -5.19 -13.11
C ALA A 71 44.94 -6.44 -12.54
N GLN A 72 45.60 -7.13 -11.61
CA GLN A 72 45.00 -8.24 -10.88
C GLN A 72 44.02 -7.70 -9.84
N ALA A 73 42.74 -8.03 -9.99
CA ALA A 73 41.71 -7.65 -9.02
C ALA A 73 41.92 -8.44 -7.71
N LYS A 74 42.44 -7.77 -6.67
CA LYS A 74 42.54 -8.35 -5.33
C LYS A 74 41.16 -8.30 -4.68
N VAL A 75 40.56 -9.45 -4.42
CA VAL A 75 39.32 -9.57 -3.64
C VAL A 75 39.58 -9.07 -2.22
N LYS A 76 39.05 -7.89 -1.91
CA LYS A 76 39.02 -7.32 -0.55
C LYS A 76 37.68 -7.64 0.08
N LYS A 77 37.70 -7.99 1.36
CA LYS A 77 36.47 -8.20 2.14
C LYS A 77 35.76 -6.86 2.32
N VAL A 78 34.43 -6.87 2.26
CA VAL A 78 33.59 -5.66 2.38
C VAL A 78 33.90 -4.86 3.65
N SER A 79 34.27 -5.53 4.74
CA SER A 79 34.67 -4.92 6.01
C SER A 79 36.00 -4.16 6.00
N GLN A 80 36.80 -4.29 4.95
CA GLN A 80 38.10 -3.62 4.78
C GLN A 80 38.06 -2.51 3.72
N LEU A 81 36.88 -2.19 3.21
CA LEU A 81 36.67 -1.05 2.33
C LEU A 81 36.46 0.20 3.19
N ASP A 82 37.53 0.97 3.40
CA ASP A 82 37.44 2.32 3.99
C ASP A 82 36.72 3.25 2.99
N THR A 83 35.40 3.34 3.11
CA THR A 83 34.56 4.25 2.30
C THR A 83 34.82 5.73 2.59
N ASP A 84 35.48 6.03 3.71
CA ASP A 84 35.80 7.40 4.14
C ASP A 84 37.13 7.92 3.59
N ALA A 85 38.00 7.05 3.07
CA ALA A 85 39.32 7.40 2.53
C ALA A 85 39.33 7.56 0.99
N ALA A 86 38.25 7.17 0.31
CA ALA A 86 38.10 7.43 -1.13
C ALA A 86 37.66 8.89 -1.34
N PRO A 87 38.18 9.60 -2.36
CA PRO A 87 37.62 10.90 -2.72
C PRO A 87 36.13 10.66 -3.04
N LYS A 88 35.24 11.33 -2.30
CA LYS A 88 33.79 11.30 -2.53
C LYS A 88 33.59 11.50 -4.01
N VAL A 89 33.25 10.43 -4.74
CA VAL A 89 33.02 10.49 -6.17
C VAL A 89 31.89 11.48 -6.33
N GLU A 90 32.24 12.66 -6.81
CA GLU A 90 31.33 13.76 -6.95
C GLU A 90 30.28 13.32 -7.96
N LEU A 91 29.10 12.92 -7.44
CA LEU A 91 27.96 12.54 -8.26
C LEU A 91 27.84 13.54 -9.41
N SER A 92 27.73 13.01 -10.63
CA SER A 92 27.65 13.82 -11.83
C SER A 92 26.54 14.85 -11.68
N ARG A 93 26.66 16.04 -12.28
CA ARG A 93 25.62 17.10 -12.18
C ARG A 93 24.22 16.55 -12.46
N ARG A 94 24.12 15.61 -13.42
CA ARG A 94 22.88 14.90 -13.76
C ARG A 94 22.34 14.07 -12.60
N GLU A 95 23.20 13.28 -11.96
CA GLU A 95 22.82 12.42 -10.83
C GLU A 95 22.39 13.25 -9.61
N ARG A 96 23.03 14.40 -9.36
CA ARG A 96 22.63 15.32 -8.28
C ARG A 96 21.24 15.90 -8.51
N GLU A 97 20.93 16.30 -9.74
CA GLU A 97 19.61 16.83 -10.10
C GLU A 97 18.54 15.75 -10.04
N GLU A 98 18.83 14.53 -10.48
CA GLU A 98 17.90 13.40 -10.40
C GLU A 98 17.58 13.01 -8.95
N ILE A 99 18.59 12.93 -8.08
CA ILE A 99 18.39 12.66 -6.65
C ILE A 99 17.57 13.78 -6.01
N LYS A 100 17.84 15.04 -6.33
CA LYS A 100 17.06 16.16 -5.81
C LYS A 100 15.60 16.09 -6.28
N ARG A 101 15.36 15.76 -7.56
CA ARG A 101 14.02 15.58 -8.12
C ARG A 101 13.26 14.46 -7.41
N GLN A 102 13.93 13.35 -7.10
CA GLN A 102 13.35 12.25 -6.34
C GLN A 102 13.04 12.68 -4.90
N GLN A 103 13.96 13.35 -4.23
CA GLN A 103 13.76 13.87 -2.87
C GLN A 103 12.59 14.85 -2.80
N ASP A 104 12.45 15.74 -3.77
CA ASP A 104 11.38 16.74 -3.77
C ASP A 104 10.01 16.09 -4.05
N ARG A 105 9.95 15.04 -4.89
CA ARG A 105 8.75 14.21 -5.05
C ARG A 105 8.36 13.53 -3.74
N ILE A 106 9.32 12.87 -3.07
CA ILE A 106 9.08 12.20 -1.79
C ILE A 106 8.60 13.20 -0.73
N LYS A 107 9.22 14.39 -0.66
CA LYS A 107 8.77 15.46 0.24
C LYS A 107 7.36 15.92 -0.08
N TYR A 108 7.03 16.10 -1.37
CA TYR A 108 5.68 16.49 -1.79
C TYR A 108 4.64 15.45 -1.39
N GLU A 109 4.91 14.17 -1.66
CA GLU A 109 4.04 13.06 -1.26
C GLU A 109 3.88 12.97 0.25
N LYS A 110 4.96 13.17 1.01
CA LYS A 110 4.93 13.24 2.47
C LYS A 110 4.06 14.41 2.96
N LEU A 111 4.21 15.60 2.38
CA LEU A 111 3.37 16.76 2.72
C LEU A 111 1.90 16.52 2.37
N ARG A 112 1.61 15.81 1.28
CA ARG A 112 0.25 15.44 0.89
C ARG A 112 -0.34 14.43 1.87
N ALA A 113 0.43 13.43 2.29
CA ALA A 113 0.03 12.46 3.31
C ALA A 113 -0.22 13.14 4.68
N GLU A 114 0.59 14.13 5.03
CA GLU A 114 0.41 14.96 6.24
C GLU A 114 -0.80 15.92 6.14
N GLY A 115 -1.46 16.02 4.99
CA GLY A 115 -2.58 16.94 4.80
C GLY A 115 -2.17 18.41 4.66
N LYS A 116 -0.88 18.68 4.37
CA LYS A 116 -0.35 20.04 4.30
C LYS A 116 -0.46 20.67 2.91
N THR A 117 -0.61 19.88 1.85
CA THR A 117 -0.88 20.39 0.50
C THR A 117 -2.32 20.91 0.40
N GLU A 118 -2.56 21.88 -0.49
CA GLU A 118 -3.88 22.47 -0.68
C GLU A 118 -4.94 21.43 -1.07
N GLU A 119 -4.55 20.49 -1.94
CA GLU A 119 -5.37 19.33 -2.34
C GLU A 119 -5.81 18.50 -1.12
N ALA A 120 -4.85 18.08 -0.29
CA ALA A 120 -5.16 17.25 0.87
C ALA A 120 -5.96 18.00 1.94
N ARG A 121 -5.73 19.31 2.09
CA ARG A 121 -6.57 20.17 2.96
C ARG A 121 -8.00 20.23 2.46
N ALA A 122 -8.21 20.39 1.16
CA ALA A 122 -9.55 20.41 0.57
C ALA A 122 -10.27 19.07 0.75
N ASP A 123 -9.57 17.96 0.54
CA ASP A 123 -10.13 16.61 0.76
C ASP A 123 -10.48 16.38 2.23
N LEU A 124 -9.62 16.76 3.17
CA LEU A 124 -9.91 16.69 4.61
C LEU A 124 -11.09 17.58 5.00
N ALA A 125 -11.18 18.80 4.46
CA ALA A 125 -12.31 19.70 4.68
C ALA A 125 -13.62 19.09 4.15
N ARG A 126 -13.59 18.49 2.96
CA ARG A 126 -14.74 17.78 2.39
C ARG A 126 -15.18 16.61 3.26
N LEU A 127 -14.23 15.80 3.75
CA LEU A 127 -14.53 14.71 4.67
C LEU A 127 -15.09 15.21 6.00
N ALA A 128 -14.59 16.33 6.52
CA ALA A 128 -15.10 16.95 7.75
C ALA A 128 -16.55 17.42 7.61
N ILE A 129 -16.93 18.00 6.46
CA ILE A 129 -18.32 18.37 6.17
C ILE A 129 -19.22 17.13 6.21
N ILE A 130 -18.84 16.04 5.54
CA ILE A 130 -19.60 14.79 5.54
C ILE A 130 -19.74 14.21 6.95
N ARG A 131 -18.67 14.24 7.75
CA ARG A 131 -18.73 13.80 9.16
C ARG A 131 -19.73 14.63 9.95
N LYS A 132 -19.68 15.96 9.84
CA LYS A 132 -20.62 16.87 10.51
C LYS A 132 -22.08 16.61 10.10
N GLU A 133 -22.35 16.42 8.82
CA GLU A 133 -23.69 16.09 8.33
C GLU A 133 -24.20 14.76 8.88
N ARG A 134 -23.33 13.73 8.93
CA ARG A 134 -23.66 12.42 9.49
C ARG A 134 -23.96 12.51 10.98
N GLU A 135 -23.13 13.22 11.73
CA GLU A 135 -23.33 13.44 13.16
C GLU A 135 -24.61 14.22 13.44
N ALA A 136 -24.87 15.31 12.69
CA ALA A 136 -26.09 16.10 12.82
C ALA A 136 -27.33 15.24 12.54
N LYS A 137 -27.32 14.45 11.47
CA LYS A 137 -28.41 13.55 11.12
C LYS A 137 -28.61 12.41 12.12
N ALA A 138 -27.53 11.90 12.73
CA ALA A 138 -27.61 10.91 13.80
C ALA A 138 -28.26 11.52 15.05
N LYS A 139 -27.82 12.73 15.44
CA LYS A 139 -28.41 13.48 16.55
C LYS A 139 -29.89 13.80 16.33
N GLU A 140 -30.28 14.20 15.13
CA GLU A 140 -31.69 14.45 14.78
C GLU A 140 -32.54 13.16 14.88
N ARG A 141 -32.00 12.03 14.44
CA ARG A 141 -32.67 10.72 14.58
C ARG A 141 -32.79 10.28 16.04
N GLU A 142 -31.79 10.53 16.87
CA GLU A 142 -31.87 10.22 18.30
C GLU A 142 -32.86 11.13 19.03
N ALA A 143 -32.85 12.43 18.73
CA ALA A 143 -33.79 13.39 19.31
C ALA A 143 -35.24 13.08 18.91
N SER A 144 -35.50 12.78 17.63
CA SER A 144 -36.84 12.39 17.17
C SER A 144 -37.33 11.07 17.78
N LYS A 145 -36.43 10.08 17.98
CA LYS A 145 -36.76 8.84 18.68
C LYS A 145 -37.13 9.08 20.15
N LYS A 146 -36.34 9.86 20.88
CA LYS A 146 -36.62 10.21 22.29
C LYS A 146 -37.94 10.96 22.43
N ALA A 147 -38.18 11.97 21.59
CA ALA A 147 -39.45 12.70 21.60
C ALA A 147 -40.65 11.81 21.25
N ALA A 148 -40.49 10.84 20.34
CA ALA A 148 -41.55 9.89 20.01
C ALA A 148 -41.81 8.90 21.15
N GLU A 149 -40.77 8.49 21.89
CA GLU A 149 -40.89 7.60 23.06
C GLU A 149 -41.54 8.32 24.24
N GLU A 150 -41.14 9.57 24.52
CA GLU A 150 -41.78 10.42 25.53
C GLU A 150 -43.26 10.60 25.23
N LYS A 151 -43.63 10.96 23.99
CA LYS A 151 -45.03 11.10 23.57
C LYS A 151 -45.82 9.79 23.72
N LYS A 152 -45.23 8.64 23.37
CA LYS A 152 -45.85 7.33 23.57
C LYS A 152 -46.04 7.03 25.07
N SER A 153 -45.05 7.35 25.90
CA SER A 153 -45.11 7.14 27.35
C SER A 153 -46.15 8.04 28.06
N THR A 154 -46.37 9.26 27.56
CA THR A 154 -47.40 10.17 28.10
C THR A 154 -48.80 9.73 27.66
N THR A 155 -48.98 9.30 26.41
CA THR A 155 -50.28 8.80 25.92
C THR A 155 -50.70 7.51 26.63
N THR A 156 -49.77 6.58 26.87
CA THR A 156 -50.11 5.33 27.59
C THR A 156 -50.43 5.59 29.07
N LYS A 157 -49.72 6.51 29.74
CA LYS A 157 -50.03 6.92 31.13
C LYS A 157 -51.39 7.61 31.27
N ASP A 158 -51.79 8.42 30.29
CA ASP A 158 -53.10 9.09 30.31
C ASP A 158 -54.25 8.08 30.12
N SER A 159 -54.09 7.12 29.19
CA SER A 159 -55.08 6.05 28.97
C SER A 159 -55.25 5.08 30.15
N GLY A 160 -54.24 4.90 31.00
CA GLY A 160 -54.30 4.03 32.18
C GLY A 160 -54.88 4.71 33.43
N ARG A 161 -54.93 6.04 33.47
CA ARG A 161 -55.47 6.80 34.60
C ARG A 161 -56.99 6.96 34.55
N THR A 162 -57.60 6.85 33.37
CA THR A 162 -59.06 6.99 33.19
C THR A 162 -59.83 5.70 33.50
N THR A 163 -59.17 4.55 33.53
CA THR A 163 -59.80 3.24 33.77
C THR A 163 -59.76 2.77 35.24
N SER A 164 -59.06 3.48 36.13
CA SER A 164 -58.89 3.11 37.55
C SER A 164 -59.76 3.90 38.54
N LYS A 165 -60.61 4.81 38.06
CA LYS A 165 -61.67 5.46 38.86
C LYS A 165 -63.04 4.87 38.48
N LYS A 166 -63.34 3.66 38.95
CA LYS A 166 -64.71 3.17 39.06
C LYS A 166 -64.82 2.10 40.14
#